data_AF-A0A9W6RV31-F1
#
_entry.id   AF-A0A9W6RV31-F1
#
_cell.length_a   1.000
_cell.length_b   1.000
_cell.length_c   1.000
_cell.angle_alpha   90.00
_cell.angle_beta   90.00
_cell.angle_gamma   90.00
#
_symmetry.space_group_name_H-M   'P 1'
#
loop_
_entity.id
_entity.type
_entity.pdbx_description
1 polymer ?
#
loop_
_entity_poly.entity_id
_entity_poly.type
_entity_poly.pdbx_seq_one_letter_code
_entity_poly.pdbx_strand_id
1 'polypeptide(L)'
;MSGGDGLFEVDPAGVEPRAAPPVKKTFRALAPDQMLLLPPSLDEWLPEGHLARFVAELVDEVLNLGPVLAAYTEKRGFPPYDPRLMVRLLIYGYTTGVRSSRAIERKCIDDVAFRYLAAGADPDYPSISRFRARHLESWPGSSPSRCTWRRSWAW
;
A
#
# COMPACT_ATOMS: atom_id res chain seq x y z
N MET A 1 19.97 -75.84 1.19
CA MET A 1 19.11 -74.66 1.43
C MET A 1 19.94 -73.44 1.05
N SER A 2 19.86 -73.00 -0.20
CA SER A 2 20.62 -71.84 -0.68
C SER A 2 19.63 -70.68 -0.80
N GLY A 3 19.65 -69.79 0.20
CA GLY A 3 18.94 -68.52 0.17
C GLY A 3 19.85 -67.50 -0.51
N GLY A 4 19.45 -67.06 -1.71
CA GLY A 4 20.03 -65.91 -2.36
C GLY A 4 19.25 -64.68 -1.93
N ASP A 5 19.87 -63.86 -1.08
CA ASP A 5 19.35 -62.57 -0.67
C ASP A 5 19.41 -61.62 -1.88
N GLY A 6 18.24 -61.31 -2.43
CA GLY A 6 18.07 -60.36 -3.53
C GLY A 6 18.33 -58.94 -3.07
N LEU A 7 19.60 -58.55 -3.01
CA LEU A 7 20.01 -57.15 -2.99
C LEU A 7 19.84 -56.61 -4.41
N PHE A 8 18.71 -55.96 -4.68
CA PHE A 8 18.57 -55.09 -5.84
C PHE A 8 19.52 -53.92 -5.67
N GLU A 9 20.59 -53.94 -6.45
CA GLU A 9 21.48 -52.80 -6.65
C GLU A 9 20.68 -51.70 -7.34
N VAL A 10 20.24 -50.71 -6.56
CA VAL A 10 19.63 -49.49 -7.11
C VAL A 10 20.77 -48.71 -7.75
N ASP A 11 20.92 -48.90 -9.06
CA ASP A 11 21.80 -48.11 -9.90
C ASP A 11 21.48 -46.63 -9.67
N PRO A 12 22.41 -45.79 -9.15
CA PRO A 12 22.22 -44.37 -9.05
C PRO A 12 22.39 -43.78 -10.44
N ALA A 13 21.47 -44.11 -11.33
CA ALA A 13 21.27 -43.39 -12.57
C ALA A 13 20.88 -41.98 -12.15
N GLY A 14 21.90 -41.14 -12.00
CA GLY A 14 21.78 -39.72 -11.84
C GLY A 14 20.92 -39.23 -12.99
N VAL A 15 19.66 -38.95 -12.69
CA VAL A 15 18.81 -38.15 -13.56
C VAL A 15 19.35 -36.74 -13.45
N GLU A 16 20.47 -36.49 -14.11
CA GLU A 16 20.90 -35.12 -14.37
C GLU A 16 19.73 -34.45 -15.07
N PRO A 17 19.21 -33.32 -14.55
CA PRO A 17 18.10 -32.63 -15.16
C PRO A 17 18.52 -32.24 -16.58
N ARG A 18 18.05 -33.02 -17.56
CA ARG A 18 18.36 -32.82 -18.97
C ARG A 18 17.72 -31.52 -19.39
N ALA A 19 18.51 -30.45 -19.41
CA ALA A 19 18.07 -29.15 -19.88
C ALA A 19 17.52 -29.32 -21.30
N ALA A 20 16.22 -29.08 -21.46
CA ALA A 20 15.60 -29.09 -22.78
C ALA A 20 16.31 -28.04 -23.67
N PRO A 21 16.51 -28.32 -24.97
CA PRO A 21 17.17 -27.38 -25.86
C PRO A 21 16.38 -26.06 -25.90
N PRO A 22 17.07 -24.90 -26.00
CA PRO A 22 16.42 -23.60 -26.02
C PRO A 22 15.48 -23.50 -27.24
N VAL A 23 14.19 -23.29 -26.97
CA VAL A 23 13.19 -23.10 -28.01
C VAL A 23 13.29 -21.68 -28.54
N LYS A 24 13.38 -21.51 -29.87
CA LYS A 24 13.35 -20.20 -30.53
C LYS A 24 11.96 -19.58 -30.35
N LYS A 25 11.85 -18.55 -29.51
CA LYS A 25 10.62 -17.79 -29.25
C LYS A 25 10.80 -16.33 -29.63
N THR A 26 9.78 -15.76 -30.27
CA THR A 26 9.73 -14.31 -30.53
C THR A 26 9.04 -13.63 -29.36
N PHE A 27 9.76 -12.76 -28.66
CA PHE A 27 9.21 -11.97 -27.55
C PHE A 27 8.61 -10.67 -28.08
N ARG A 28 7.69 -10.07 -27.30
CA ARG A 28 7.17 -8.73 -27.59
C ARG A 28 8.27 -7.69 -27.41
N ALA A 29 8.20 -6.59 -28.17
CA ALA A 29 9.13 -5.48 -28.01
C ALA A 29 8.97 -4.82 -26.64
N LEU A 30 10.09 -4.47 -26.01
CA LEU A 30 10.15 -3.73 -24.74
C LEU A 30 10.54 -2.29 -25.06
N ALA A 31 9.63 -1.33 -24.85
CA ALA A 31 9.84 0.09 -25.13
C ALA A 31 9.55 0.93 -23.87
N PRO A 32 10.47 0.97 -22.90
CA PRO A 32 10.28 1.70 -21.64
C PRO A 32 10.34 3.23 -21.81
N ASP A 33 10.96 3.68 -22.89
CA ASP A 33 11.09 5.08 -23.32
C ASP A 33 9.92 5.54 -24.22
N GLN A 34 8.92 4.67 -24.43
CA GLN A 34 7.73 5.03 -25.21
C GLN A 34 6.98 6.19 -24.55
N MET A 35 6.99 7.34 -25.24
CA MET A 35 6.22 8.50 -24.81
C MET A 35 4.73 8.29 -25.06
N LEU A 36 3.91 8.65 -24.08
CA LEU A 36 2.46 8.75 -24.23
C LEU A 36 2.09 10.12 -24.80
N LEU A 37 1.12 10.16 -25.72
CA LEU A 37 0.70 11.41 -26.37
C LEU A 37 0.07 12.40 -25.38
N LEU A 38 -0.69 11.89 -24.41
CA LEU A 38 -1.29 12.64 -23.31
C LEU A 38 -0.98 11.92 -22.00
N PRO A 39 -0.87 12.65 -20.87
CA PRO A 39 -0.73 12.02 -19.56
C PRO A 39 -2.00 11.22 -19.27
N PRO A 40 -1.90 9.89 -19.03
CA PRO A 40 -3.04 9.07 -18.66
C PRO A 40 -3.61 9.52 -17.32
N SER A 41 -4.93 9.47 -17.17
CA SER A 41 -5.57 9.78 -15.89
C SER A 41 -5.19 8.73 -14.84
N LEU A 42 -5.02 9.12 -13.56
CA LEU A 42 -4.71 8.16 -12.47
C LEU A 42 -5.77 7.07 -12.35
N ASP A 43 -7.00 7.37 -12.77
CA ASP A 43 -8.11 6.44 -12.81
C ASP A 43 -7.86 5.28 -13.79
N GLU A 44 -7.34 5.55 -14.99
CA GLU A 44 -7.04 4.53 -16.00
C GLU A 44 -5.98 3.52 -15.56
N TRP A 45 -5.11 3.88 -14.59
CA TRP A 45 -4.10 2.95 -14.09
C TRP A 45 -4.63 1.96 -13.06
N LEU A 46 -5.80 2.22 -12.46
CA LEU A 46 -6.41 1.35 -11.46
C LEU A 46 -7.56 0.54 -12.06
N PRO A 47 -7.52 -0.80 -11.98
CA PRO A 47 -8.67 -1.64 -12.33
C PRO A 47 -9.92 -1.26 -11.52
N GLU A 48 -11.11 -1.45 -12.08
CA GLU A 48 -12.39 -1.08 -11.43
C GLU A 48 -12.58 -1.74 -10.07
N GLY A 49 -12.17 -3.01 -9.91
CA GLY A 49 -12.28 -3.76 -8.65
C GLY A 49 -11.13 -3.52 -7.66
N HIS A 50 -10.30 -2.50 -7.85
CA HIS A 50 -9.14 -2.28 -7.00
C HIS A 50 -9.51 -1.73 -5.61
N LEU A 51 -8.90 -2.26 -4.54
CA LEU A 51 -9.20 -1.89 -3.15
C LEU A 51 -9.14 -0.37 -2.87
N ALA A 52 -8.21 0.34 -3.50
CA ALA A 52 -8.09 1.79 -3.36
C ALA A 52 -9.35 2.55 -3.86
N ARG A 53 -10.05 2.05 -4.88
CA ARG A 53 -11.32 2.65 -5.34
C ARG A 53 -12.39 2.49 -4.28
N PHE A 54 -12.52 1.28 -3.72
CA PHE A 54 -13.42 1.02 -2.59
C PHE A 54 -13.11 1.89 -1.37
N VAL A 55 -11.83 2.08 -1.01
CA VAL A 55 -11.46 2.98 0.09
C VAL A 55 -11.83 4.43 -0.20
N ALA A 56 -11.66 4.90 -1.45
CA ALA A 56 -12.07 6.25 -1.83
C ALA A 56 -13.58 6.45 -1.66
N GLU A 57 -14.40 5.52 -2.18
CA GLU A 57 -15.86 5.51 -2.06
C GLU A 57 -16.30 5.43 -0.59
N LEU A 58 -15.71 4.52 0.19
CA LEU A 58 -15.98 4.38 1.62
C LEU A 58 -15.76 5.69 2.39
N VAL A 59 -14.63 6.36 2.12
CA VAL A 59 -14.34 7.64 2.77
C VAL A 59 -15.27 8.74 2.29
N ASP A 60 -15.67 8.70 1.03
CA ASP A 60 -16.45 9.78 0.46
C ASP A 60 -17.93 9.77 0.83
N GLU A 61 -18.51 8.58 0.86
CA GLU A 61 -19.94 8.38 0.95
C GLU A 61 -20.40 7.90 2.34
N VAL A 62 -19.55 7.13 3.04
CA VAL A 62 -19.95 6.44 4.28
C VAL A 62 -19.41 7.14 5.53
N LEU A 63 -18.18 7.65 5.47
CA LEU A 63 -17.52 8.22 6.65
C LEU A 63 -17.94 9.67 6.91
N ASN A 64 -18.55 9.92 8.07
CA ASN A 64 -18.81 11.27 8.54
C ASN A 64 -17.53 11.94 9.07
N LEU A 65 -16.93 12.82 8.25
CA LEU A 65 -15.73 13.58 8.61
C LEU A 65 -16.01 14.88 9.36
N GLY A 66 -17.26 15.16 9.74
CA GLY A 66 -17.63 16.33 10.54
C GLY A 66 -16.78 16.52 11.82
N PRO A 67 -16.56 15.48 12.64
CA PRO A 67 -15.69 15.58 13.82
C PRO A 67 -14.23 15.91 13.48
N VAL A 68 -13.73 15.40 12.35
CA VAL A 68 -12.36 15.65 11.88
C VAL A 68 -12.21 17.10 11.46
N LEU A 69 -13.18 17.63 10.69
CA LEU A 69 -13.23 19.02 10.26
C LEU A 69 -13.40 19.99 11.45
N ALA A 70 -14.21 19.63 12.45
CA ALA A 70 -14.45 20.45 13.63
C ALA A 70 -13.18 20.73 14.46
N ALA A 71 -12.15 19.89 14.35
CA ALA A 71 -10.86 20.12 15.02
C ALA A 71 -10.02 21.24 14.36
N TYR A 72 -10.40 21.73 13.17
CA TYR A 72 -9.71 22.81 12.47
C TYR A 72 -10.40 24.15 12.73
N THR A 73 -10.14 24.74 13.90
CA THR A 73 -10.74 26.01 14.35
C THR A 73 -9.90 27.25 14.03
N GLU A 74 -8.60 27.08 13.80
CA GLU A 74 -7.65 28.18 13.58
C GLU A 74 -7.43 28.45 12.09
N LYS A 75 -7.46 29.74 11.69
CA LYS A 75 -7.19 30.19 10.32
C LYS A 75 -5.70 30.43 10.01
N ARG A 76 -4.79 30.12 10.95
CA ARG A 76 -3.38 30.49 10.84
C ARG A 76 -2.53 29.33 10.33
N GLY A 77 -1.63 29.62 9.40
CA GLY A 77 -0.67 28.67 8.85
C GLY A 77 -0.92 28.34 7.38
N PHE A 78 -0.11 27.43 6.84
CA PHE A 78 -0.29 26.90 5.49
C PHE A 78 -1.57 26.06 5.42
N PRO A 79 -2.34 26.12 4.32
CA PRO A 79 -3.56 25.31 4.17
C PRO A 79 -3.29 23.82 4.45
N PRO A 80 -4.04 23.17 5.34
CA PRO A 80 -3.90 21.74 5.55
C PRO A 80 -4.40 20.97 4.32
N TYR A 81 -3.90 19.75 4.13
CA TYR A 81 -4.48 18.82 3.17
C TYR A 81 -5.94 18.49 3.53
N ASP A 82 -6.72 18.10 2.53
CA ASP A 82 -8.10 17.65 2.72
C ASP A 82 -8.14 16.46 3.71
N PRO A 83 -8.98 16.50 4.75
CA PRO A 83 -9.13 15.37 5.67
C PRO A 83 -9.55 14.05 5.00
N ARG A 84 -10.32 14.10 3.91
CA ARG A 84 -10.68 12.91 3.10
C ARG A 84 -9.43 12.24 2.56
N LEU A 85 -8.53 13.02 1.98
CA LEU A 85 -7.25 12.54 1.47
C LEU A 85 -6.44 11.87 2.57
N MET A 86 -6.29 12.53 3.71
CA MET A 86 -5.53 11.98 4.83
C MET A 86 -6.15 10.67 5.33
N VAL A 87 -7.48 10.62 5.52
CA VAL A 87 -8.18 9.41 5.98
C VAL A 87 -8.06 8.26 4.97
N ARG A 88 -8.21 8.53 3.67
CA ARG A 88 -8.03 7.53 2.60
C ARG A 88 -6.66 6.86 2.67
N LEU A 89 -5.59 7.65 2.78
CA LEU A 89 -4.21 7.14 2.88
C LEU A 89 -4.01 6.28 4.14
N LEU A 90 -4.58 6.70 5.26
CA LEU A 90 -4.48 5.98 6.53
C LEU A 90 -5.22 4.64 6.49
N ILE A 91 -6.47 4.63 6.02
CA ILE A 91 -7.26 3.41 5.91
C ILE A 91 -6.58 2.43 4.94
N TYR A 92 -6.23 2.90 3.74
CA TYR A 92 -5.60 2.04 2.75
C TYR A 92 -4.25 1.51 3.22
N GLY A 93 -3.40 2.37 3.79
CA GLY A 93 -2.13 1.95 4.38
C GLY A 93 -2.31 0.91 5.49
N TYR A 94 -3.32 1.07 6.35
CA TYR A 94 -3.59 0.09 7.40
C TYR A 94 -4.08 -1.26 6.88
N THR A 95 -4.96 -1.26 5.88
CA THR A 95 -5.44 -2.50 5.25
C THR A 95 -4.34 -3.24 4.49
N THR A 96 -3.34 -2.52 3.97
CA THR A 96 -2.22 -3.09 3.19
C THR A 96 -0.95 -3.30 4.00
N GLY A 97 -0.95 -2.95 5.29
CA GLY A 97 0.20 -3.10 6.20
C GLY A 97 1.24 -1.96 6.16
N VAL A 98 1.02 -0.91 5.36
CA VAL A 98 1.85 0.30 5.31
C VAL A 98 1.42 1.28 6.42
N ARG A 99 2.07 1.19 7.59
CA ARG A 99 1.66 1.97 8.77
C ARG A 99 2.50 3.21 9.04
N SER A 100 3.79 3.19 8.70
CA SER A 100 4.68 4.29 8.98
C SER A 100 4.38 5.49 8.09
N SER A 101 4.34 6.69 8.67
CA SER A 101 4.08 7.91 7.91
C SER A 101 5.11 8.11 6.80
N ARG A 102 6.37 7.72 7.04
CA ARG A 102 7.44 7.75 6.03
C ARG A 102 7.23 6.74 4.91
N ALA A 103 6.70 5.55 5.19
CA ALA A 103 6.39 4.60 4.13
C ALA A 103 5.18 5.08 3.31
N ILE A 104 4.19 5.69 3.95
CA ILE A 104 3.04 6.29 3.24
C ILE A 104 3.51 7.42 2.33
N GLU A 105 4.36 8.33 2.80
CA GLU A 105 4.97 9.40 1.99
C GLU A 105 5.69 8.83 0.75
N ARG A 106 6.57 7.85 0.92
CA ARG A 106 7.25 7.18 -0.21
C ARG A 106 6.27 6.53 -1.16
N LYS A 107 5.24 5.86 -0.63
CA LYS A 107 4.21 5.21 -1.42
C LYS A 107 3.36 6.20 -2.24
N CYS A 108 3.13 7.41 -1.74
CA CYS A 108 2.49 8.46 -2.54
C CYS A 108 3.29 8.80 -3.81
N ILE A 109 4.59 8.53 -3.81
CA ILE A 109 5.44 8.70 -5.00
C ILE A 109 5.55 7.37 -5.78
N ASP A 110 5.78 6.24 -5.14
CA ASP A 110 6.15 5.02 -5.88
C ASP A 110 4.94 4.17 -6.34
N ASP A 111 3.77 4.37 -5.72
CA ASP A 111 2.64 3.44 -5.82
C ASP A 111 1.39 4.15 -6.36
N VAL A 112 0.89 3.65 -7.49
CA VAL A 112 -0.26 4.25 -8.19
C VAL A 112 -1.51 4.28 -7.31
N ALA A 113 -1.72 3.28 -6.45
CA ALA A 113 -2.90 3.25 -5.59
C ALA A 113 -2.86 4.38 -4.55
N PHE A 114 -1.69 4.65 -3.98
CA PHE A 114 -1.51 5.77 -3.06
C PHE A 114 -1.61 7.12 -3.79
N ARG A 115 -1.04 7.24 -5.00
CA ARG A 115 -1.21 8.43 -5.85
C ARG A 115 -2.67 8.73 -6.16
N TYR A 116 -3.45 7.70 -6.52
CA TYR A 116 -4.88 7.80 -6.77
C TYR A 116 -5.62 8.32 -5.54
N LEU A 117 -5.38 7.72 -4.37
CA LEU A 117 -6.00 8.15 -3.11
C LEU A 117 -5.59 9.57 -2.69
N ALA A 118 -4.37 9.96 -3.00
CA ALA A 118 -3.84 11.30 -2.77
C ALA A 118 -4.27 12.33 -3.84
N ALA A 119 -5.01 11.92 -4.87
CA ALA A 119 -5.38 12.76 -6.02
C ALA A 119 -4.17 13.50 -6.64
N GLY A 120 -3.00 12.85 -6.65
CA GLY A 120 -1.75 13.42 -7.15
C GLY A 120 -1.07 14.45 -6.22
N ALA A 121 -1.58 14.66 -5.01
CA ALA A 121 -0.87 15.44 -3.99
C ALA A 121 0.21 14.59 -3.30
N ASP A 122 1.28 15.25 -2.85
CA ASP A 122 2.39 14.61 -2.14
C ASP A 122 2.43 15.07 -0.67
N PRO A 123 1.68 14.42 0.23
CA PRO A 123 1.75 14.73 1.66
C PRO A 123 3.06 14.26 2.28
N ASP A 124 3.72 15.18 2.97
CA ASP A 124 4.95 14.91 3.72
C ASP A 124 4.66 14.08 4.99
N TYR A 125 5.63 13.24 5.39
CA TYR A 125 5.50 12.41 6.59
C TYR A 125 5.15 13.21 7.86
N PRO A 126 5.64 14.46 8.07
CA PRO A 126 5.25 15.27 9.21
C PRO A 126 3.78 15.66 9.17
N SER A 127 3.19 15.97 8.00
CA SER A 127 1.76 16.29 7.92
C SER A 127 0.90 15.07 8.22
N ILE A 128 1.26 13.90 7.69
CA ILE A 128 0.57 12.64 8.01
C ILE A 128 0.65 12.34 9.50
N SER A 129 1.83 12.52 10.11
CA SER A 129 2.05 12.28 11.53
C SER A 129 1.28 13.28 12.42
N ARG A 130 1.26 14.56 12.03
CA ARG A 130 0.48 15.61 12.71
C ARG A 130 -1.03 15.33 12.62
N PHE A 131 -1.51 14.90 11.46
CA PHE A 131 -2.91 14.51 11.28
C PHE A 131 -3.29 13.35 12.21
N ARG A 132 -2.49 12.29 12.24
CA ARG A 132 -2.68 11.15 13.16
C ARG A 132 -2.75 11.61 14.61
N ALA A 133 -1.78 12.41 15.05
CA ALA A 133 -1.70 12.88 16.44
C ALA A 133 -2.92 13.73 16.85
N ARG A 134 -3.39 14.61 15.96
CA ARG A 134 -4.55 15.48 16.20
C ARG A 134 -5.84 14.69 16.39
N HIS A 135 -6.05 13.64 15.59
CA HIS A 135 -7.32 12.92 15.54
C HIS A 135 -7.31 11.60 16.34
N LEU A 136 -6.21 11.29 17.03
CA LEU A 136 -6.08 10.09 17.87
C LEU A 136 -7.03 10.12 19.08
N GLU A 137 -7.22 11.29 19.70
CA GLU A 137 -8.05 11.45 20.90
C GLU A 137 -9.57 11.48 20.59
N SER A 138 -9.95 11.75 19.34
CA SER A 138 -11.35 11.78 18.92
C SER A 138 -11.95 10.39 18.65
N TRP A 139 -11.15 9.32 18.73
CA TRP A 139 -11.64 7.96 18.52
C TRP A 139 -12.24 7.39 19.81
N PRO A 140 -13.49 6.91 19.82
CA PRO A 140 -14.11 6.37 21.03
C PRO A 140 -13.31 5.17 21.55
N GLY A 141 -12.70 5.32 22.74
CA GLY A 141 -11.89 4.28 23.40
C GLY A 141 -10.51 4.72 23.90
N SER A 142 -10.00 5.88 23.49
CA SER A 142 -8.73 6.43 23.99
C SER A 142 -8.93 7.16 25.32
N SER A 143 -9.08 6.41 26.42
CA SER A 143 -9.04 7.01 27.76
C SER A 143 -7.62 7.53 28.08
N PRO A 144 -7.46 8.80 28.53
CA PRO A 144 -6.14 9.41 28.75
C PRO A 144 -5.33 8.78 29.90
N SER A 145 -5.97 8.02 30.79
CA SER A 145 -5.39 7.62 32.08
C SER A 145 -4.58 6.32 32.07
N ARG A 146 -4.40 5.67 30.91
CA ARG A 146 -3.60 4.44 30.81
C ARG A 146 -3.01 4.22 29.41
N CYS A 147 -2.36 5.23 28.82
CA CYS A 147 -1.79 5.12 27.47
C CYS A 147 -0.26 5.04 27.48
N THR A 148 0.27 3.83 27.67
CA THR A 148 1.67 3.48 27.32
C THR A 148 1.92 3.44 25.80
N TRP A 149 0.87 3.64 24.99
CA TRP A 149 0.86 3.53 23.53
C TRP A 149 1.67 4.59 22.77
N ARG A 150 2.13 5.66 23.43
CA ARG A 150 2.88 6.77 22.79
C ARG A 150 4.24 6.35 22.19
N ARG A 151 4.75 5.15 22.51
CA ARG A 151 6.03 4.63 21.97
C ARG A 151 5.90 3.59 20.86
N SER A 152 4.72 2.99 20.68
CA SER A 152 4.51 1.91 19.69
C SER A 152 4.05 2.41 18.31
N TRP A 153 3.62 3.66 18.20
CA TRP A 153 3.02 4.24 16.99
C TRP A 153 3.79 5.46 16.46
N ALA A 154 5.05 5.59 16.86
CA ALA A 154 5.97 6.63 16.41
C ALA A 154 7.05 6.06 15.48
N TRP A 155 6.66 5.30 14.46
CA TRP A 155 7.53 4.96 13.31
C TRP A 155 6.69 4.89 12.05
#